data_AF-A0A947HS20-F1
#
_entry.id   AF-A0A947HS20-F1
#
_cell.length_a   1.000
_cell.length_b   1.000
_cell.length_c   1.000
_cell.angle_alpha   90.00
_cell.angle_beta   90.00
_cell.angle_gamma   90.00
#
_symmetry.space_group_name_H-M   'P 1'
#
loop_
_entity.id
_entity.type
_entity.pdbx_description
1 polymer ?
#
loop_
_entity_poly.entity_id
_entity_poly.type
_entity_poly.pdbx_seq_one_letter_code
_entity_poly.pdbx_strand_id
1 'polypeptide(L)'
;MIVWLRKVLIRLLLPVSWFVRRRRPVETLCQFAETESDSGWQFLRAFDQCPDPVQRAHLFHNLLEEREHASLFTELVERRGGRVRLSAENGRTSLLEQEGTLPAFLAYVHAGELDIAHEFGAYARAVPDDDVRTVFEHIKEEEDGHHSNLHGALLAICPDRAKAAALVSRARRRRTWRAFQRGSKRIGDTFLVVWLIALYVVLGPFCVLQGRRRLTHRARS
;
A
#
# COMPACT_ATOMS: atom_id res chain seq x y z
N MET A 1 17.54 1.69 1.92
CA MET A 1 17.43 1.68 3.40
C MET A 1 15.99 1.41 3.89
N ILE A 2 14.98 2.15 3.42
CA ILE A 2 13.57 1.96 3.81
C ILE A 2 13.02 0.57 3.45
N VAL A 3 13.28 0.08 2.23
CA VAL A 3 12.84 -1.26 1.77
C VAL A 3 13.44 -2.39 2.63
N TRP A 4 14.72 -2.28 2.99
CA TRP A 4 15.39 -3.26 3.84
C TRP A 4 14.82 -3.27 5.27
N LEU A 5 14.61 -2.11 5.87
CA LEU A 5 14.00 -1.98 7.19
C LEU A 5 12.58 -2.58 7.20
N ARG A 6 11.80 -2.32 6.16
CA ARG A 6 10.45 -2.89 6.00
C ARG A 6 10.50 -4.42 5.91
N LYS A 7 11.45 -5.00 5.18
CA LYS A 7 11.63 -6.47 5.09
C LYS A 7 11.95 -7.08 6.46
N VAL A 8 12.86 -6.48 7.21
CA VAL A 8 13.21 -6.93 8.57
C VAL A 8 11.98 -6.86 9.49
N LEU A 9 11.23 -5.77 9.42
CA LEU A 9 9.99 -5.61 10.19
C LEU A 9 8.94 -6.65 9.82
N ILE A 10 8.73 -6.94 8.52
CA ILE A 10 7.80 -7.98 8.09
C ILE A 10 8.25 -9.33 8.64
N ARG A 11 9.53 -9.70 8.47
CA ARG A 11 10.03 -11.00 8.92
C ARG A 11 9.92 -11.21 10.43
N LEU A 12 10.15 -10.17 11.23
CA LEU A 12 10.15 -10.26 12.69
C LEU A 12 8.77 -10.05 13.31
N LEU A 13 8.00 -9.08 12.82
CA LEU A 13 6.75 -8.65 13.45
C LEU A 13 5.52 -9.32 12.86
N LEU A 14 5.55 -9.73 11.58
CA LEU A 14 4.38 -10.33 10.94
C LEU A 14 3.94 -11.62 11.64
N PRO A 15 4.83 -12.61 11.92
CA PRO A 15 4.42 -13.85 12.57
C PRO A 15 3.79 -13.57 13.94
N VAL A 16 4.47 -12.75 14.77
CA VAL A 16 3.98 -12.38 16.10
C VAL A 16 2.62 -11.69 16.02
N SER A 17 2.45 -10.73 15.11
CA SER A 17 1.20 -9.98 14.98
C SER A 17 0.03 -10.85 14.50
N TRP A 18 0.32 -11.85 13.67
CA TRP A 18 -0.66 -12.81 13.17
C TRP A 18 -1.13 -13.77 14.26
N PHE A 19 -0.22 -14.25 15.12
CA PHE A 19 -0.59 -15.09 16.27
C PHE A 19 -1.33 -14.31 17.36
N VAL A 20 -0.87 -13.09 17.68
CA VAL A 20 -1.43 -12.30 18.79
C VAL A 20 -2.79 -11.70 18.44
N ARG A 21 -3.02 -11.33 17.17
CA ARG A 21 -4.27 -10.66 16.75
C ARG A 21 -5.02 -11.50 15.73
N ARG A 22 -6.03 -12.26 16.21
CA ARG A 22 -6.89 -13.14 15.38
C ARG A 22 -7.45 -12.50 14.10
N ARG A 23 -7.77 -11.20 14.09
CA ARG A 23 -8.34 -10.51 12.91
C ARG A 23 -7.30 -10.01 11.91
N ARG A 24 -6.03 -9.92 12.31
CA ARG A 24 -4.99 -9.26 11.53
C ARG A 24 -4.65 -9.97 10.22
N PRO A 25 -4.64 -11.31 10.13
CA PRO A 25 -4.47 -12.00 8.84
C PRO A 25 -5.54 -11.58 7.83
N VAL A 26 -6.82 -11.61 8.24
CA VAL A 26 -7.96 -11.23 7.38
C VAL A 26 -7.86 -9.75 6.96
N GLU A 27 -7.57 -8.84 7.89
CA GLU A 27 -7.37 -7.42 7.57
C GLU A 27 -6.22 -7.20 6.58
N THR A 28 -5.12 -7.95 6.73
CA THR A 28 -3.96 -7.86 5.83
C THR A 28 -4.32 -8.36 4.44
N LEU A 29 -5.01 -9.50 4.34
CA LEU A 29 -5.45 -10.05 3.06
C LEU A 29 -6.48 -9.14 2.37
N CYS A 30 -7.40 -8.52 3.12
CA CYS A 30 -8.30 -7.51 2.56
C CYS A 30 -7.53 -6.32 1.96
N GLN A 31 -6.45 -5.87 2.61
CA GLN A 31 -5.63 -4.77 2.10
C GLN A 31 -4.90 -5.15 0.81
N PHE A 32 -4.44 -6.40 0.69
CA PHE A 32 -3.88 -6.90 -0.57
C PHE A 32 -4.96 -6.95 -1.66
N ALA A 33 -6.10 -7.58 -1.40
CA ALA A 33 -7.22 -7.64 -2.36
C ALA A 33 -7.64 -6.23 -2.85
N GLU A 34 -7.67 -5.25 -1.95
CA GLU A 34 -7.96 -3.86 -2.31
C GLU A 34 -6.84 -3.21 -3.13
N THR A 35 -5.57 -3.50 -2.82
CA THR A 35 -4.41 -2.96 -3.54
C THR A 35 -4.35 -3.49 -4.97
N GLU A 36 -4.44 -4.81 -5.17
CA GLU A 36 -4.47 -5.44 -6.50
C GLU A 36 -5.69 -4.95 -7.31
N SER A 37 -6.86 -4.86 -6.66
CA SER A 37 -8.04 -4.30 -7.31
C SER A 37 -7.85 -2.82 -7.69
N ASP A 38 -7.17 -2.00 -6.88
CA ASP A 38 -6.90 -0.62 -7.28
C ASP A 38 -5.92 -0.59 -8.45
N SER A 39 -4.85 -1.40 -8.42
CA SER A 39 -3.86 -1.51 -9.49
C SER A 39 -4.52 -1.84 -10.84
N GLY A 40 -5.40 -2.85 -10.86
CA GLY A 40 -6.20 -3.16 -12.04
C GLY A 40 -7.06 -1.97 -12.51
N TRP A 41 -7.68 -1.22 -11.59
CA TRP A 41 -8.43 -0.02 -11.97
C TRP A 41 -7.53 1.07 -12.60
N GLN A 42 -6.29 1.23 -12.13
CA GLN A 42 -5.32 2.14 -12.74
C GLN A 42 -4.96 1.71 -14.17
N PHE A 43 -4.77 0.40 -14.41
CA PHE A 43 -4.52 -0.13 -15.75
C PHE A 43 -5.71 0.08 -16.69
N LEU A 44 -6.95 -0.04 -16.20
CA LEU A 44 -8.14 0.28 -16.99
C LEU A 44 -8.14 1.76 -17.44
N ARG A 45 -7.79 2.68 -16.54
CA ARG A 45 -7.66 4.11 -16.88
C ARG A 45 -6.57 4.37 -17.92
N ALA A 46 -5.45 3.65 -17.82
CA ALA A 46 -4.38 3.72 -18.82
C ALA A 46 -4.80 3.10 -20.16
N PHE A 47 -5.53 1.99 -20.13
CA PHE A 47 -6.08 1.33 -21.31
C PHE A 47 -7.00 2.28 -22.10
N ASP A 48 -7.89 2.99 -21.42
CA ASP A 48 -8.81 3.94 -22.06
C ASP A 48 -8.08 5.09 -22.79
N GLN A 49 -6.93 5.51 -22.26
CA GLN A 49 -6.14 6.63 -22.80
C GLN A 49 -5.02 6.19 -23.74
N CYS A 50 -4.81 4.89 -23.92
CA CYS A 50 -3.78 4.36 -24.79
C CYS A 50 -4.31 4.24 -26.23
N PRO A 51 -3.71 4.94 -27.22
CA PRO A 51 -4.16 4.89 -28.60
C PRO A 51 -3.61 3.68 -29.37
N ASP A 52 -2.45 3.17 -28.99
CA ASP A 52 -1.77 2.07 -29.70
C ASP A 52 -2.37 0.71 -29.31
N PRO A 53 -2.87 -0.09 -30.28
CA PRO A 53 -3.56 -1.35 -29.97
C PRO A 53 -2.66 -2.40 -29.34
N VAL A 54 -1.37 -2.44 -29.66
CA VAL A 54 -0.41 -3.39 -29.08
C VAL A 54 -0.21 -3.06 -27.60
N GLN A 55 0.04 -1.79 -27.28
CA GLN A 55 0.15 -1.34 -25.89
C GLN A 55 -1.16 -1.50 -25.11
N ARG A 56 -2.31 -1.25 -25.74
CA ARG A 56 -3.61 -1.54 -25.12
C ARG A 56 -3.74 -3.00 -24.73
N ALA A 57 -3.30 -3.93 -25.59
CA ALA A 57 -3.33 -5.36 -25.27
C ALA A 57 -2.44 -5.66 -24.05
N HIS A 58 -1.24 -5.07 -23.96
CA HIS A 58 -0.39 -5.21 -22.77
C HIS A 58 -1.04 -4.64 -21.49
N LEU A 59 -1.64 -3.45 -21.57
CA LEU A 59 -2.34 -2.85 -20.41
C LEU A 59 -3.54 -3.68 -19.98
N PHE A 60 -4.26 -4.26 -20.94
CA PHE A 60 -5.39 -5.14 -20.68
C PHE A 60 -4.95 -6.47 -20.05
N HIS A 61 -3.82 -7.02 -20.49
CA HIS A 61 -3.24 -8.21 -19.88
C HIS A 61 -2.88 -7.96 -18.41
N ASN A 62 -2.16 -6.88 -18.11
CA ASN A 62 -1.85 -6.50 -16.73
C ASN A 62 -3.12 -6.24 -15.90
N LEU A 63 -4.14 -5.59 -16.48
CA LEU A 63 -5.44 -5.44 -15.83
C LEU A 63 -6.02 -6.80 -15.41
N LEU A 64 -5.95 -7.82 -16.27
CA LEU A 64 -6.50 -9.15 -15.97
C LEU A 64 -5.72 -9.85 -14.86
N GLU A 65 -4.39 -9.77 -14.87
CA GLU A 65 -3.52 -10.35 -13.83
C GLU A 65 -3.83 -9.74 -12.46
N GLU A 66 -3.89 -8.41 -12.39
CA GLU A 66 -4.21 -7.68 -11.15
C GLU A 66 -5.61 -8.03 -10.62
N ARG A 67 -6.55 -8.36 -11.53
CA ARG A 67 -7.90 -8.82 -11.15
C ARG A 67 -7.88 -10.25 -10.63
N GLU A 68 -7.07 -11.11 -11.23
CA GLU A 68 -6.85 -12.47 -10.78
C GLU A 68 -6.21 -12.47 -9.38
N HIS A 69 -5.13 -11.71 -9.16
CA HIS A 69 -4.49 -11.57 -7.85
C HIS A 69 -5.46 -11.05 -6.78
N ALA A 70 -6.25 -10.02 -7.11
CA ALA A 70 -7.30 -9.52 -6.22
C ALA A 70 -8.31 -10.60 -5.84
N SER A 71 -8.65 -11.48 -6.79
CA SER A 71 -9.58 -12.59 -6.57
C SER A 71 -9.00 -13.66 -5.64
N LEU A 72 -7.72 -14.01 -5.81
CA LEU A 72 -7.02 -14.97 -4.95
C LEU A 72 -6.99 -14.50 -3.48
N PHE A 73 -6.68 -13.22 -3.25
CA PHE A 73 -6.74 -12.66 -1.90
C PHE A 73 -8.17 -12.59 -1.35
N THR A 74 -9.15 -12.29 -2.20
CA THR A 74 -10.57 -12.27 -1.79
C THR A 74 -11.03 -13.66 -1.35
N GLU A 75 -10.67 -14.70 -2.09
CA GLU A 75 -10.99 -16.08 -1.74
C GLU A 75 -10.35 -16.48 -0.40
N LEU A 76 -9.09 -16.11 -0.17
CA LEU A 76 -8.42 -16.35 1.12
C LEU A 76 -9.12 -15.63 2.29
N VAL A 77 -9.65 -14.43 2.07
CA VAL A 77 -10.44 -13.69 3.05
C VAL A 77 -11.75 -14.41 3.35
N GLU A 78 -12.47 -14.84 2.31
CA GLU A 78 -13.78 -15.49 2.44
C GLU A 78 -13.69 -16.85 3.14
N ARG A 79 -12.69 -17.67 2.79
CA ARG A 79 -12.40 -18.95 3.47
C ARG A 79 -12.13 -18.78 4.97
N ARG A 80 -11.67 -17.60 5.39
CA ARG A 80 -11.39 -17.23 6.79
C ARG A 80 -12.57 -16.51 7.46
N GLY A 81 -13.75 -16.51 6.84
CA GLY A 81 -14.97 -15.87 7.36
C GLY A 81 -14.94 -14.35 7.31
N GLY A 82 -14.00 -13.77 6.55
CA GLY A 82 -13.93 -12.34 6.28
C GLY A 82 -14.82 -11.93 5.10
N ARG A 83 -14.88 -10.62 4.85
CA ARG A 83 -15.51 -10.08 3.65
C ARG A 83 -14.69 -8.90 3.15
N VAL A 84 -14.26 -8.96 1.89
CA VAL A 84 -13.61 -7.84 1.25
C VAL A 84 -14.65 -6.74 0.99
N ARG A 85 -14.33 -5.52 1.41
CA ARG A 85 -15.09 -4.32 1.05
C ARG A 85 -14.17 -3.46 0.22
N LEU A 86 -14.27 -3.59 -1.10
CA LEU A 86 -13.51 -2.75 -2.01
C LEU A 86 -13.96 -1.30 -1.84
N SER A 87 -13.00 -0.36 -1.78
CA SER A 87 -13.33 1.06 -1.78
C SER A 87 -14.15 1.41 -3.03
N ALA A 88 -15.22 2.18 -2.80
CA ALA A 88 -16.06 2.72 -3.88
C ALA A 88 -15.22 3.61 -4.81
N GLU A 89 -15.54 3.59 -6.10
CA GLU A 89 -14.79 4.32 -7.13
C GLU A 89 -14.71 5.83 -6.86
N ASN A 90 -15.72 6.39 -6.20
CA ASN A 90 -15.84 7.83 -5.89
C ASN A 90 -14.72 8.40 -4.97
N GLY A 91 -13.85 7.54 -4.42
CA GLY A 91 -12.69 7.95 -3.64
C GLY A 91 -11.33 7.62 -4.27
N ARG A 92 -11.29 6.96 -5.44
CA ARG A 92 -10.04 6.57 -6.10
C ARG A 92 -9.39 7.75 -6.79
N THR A 93 -8.07 7.81 -6.75
CA THR A 93 -7.31 8.83 -7.50
C THR A 93 -6.54 8.16 -8.62
N SER A 94 -6.74 8.64 -9.85
CA SER A 94 -6.03 8.15 -11.03
C SER A 94 -4.55 8.54 -10.96
N LEU A 95 -3.67 7.54 -10.90
CA LEU A 95 -2.22 7.73 -10.97
C LEU A 95 -1.81 8.29 -12.33
N LEU A 96 -2.53 7.92 -13.39
CA LEU A 96 -2.31 8.47 -14.72
C LEU A 96 -2.56 9.99 -14.76
N GLU A 97 -3.64 10.44 -14.15
CA GLU A 97 -3.94 11.89 -14.04
C GLU A 97 -2.91 12.61 -13.14
N GLN A 98 -2.42 11.95 -12.08
CA GLN A 98 -1.38 12.51 -11.21
C GLN A 98 -0.01 12.63 -11.88
N GLU A 99 0.38 11.64 -12.69
CA GLU A 99 1.66 11.64 -13.40
C GLU A 99 1.57 12.40 -14.73
N GLY A 100 0.36 12.62 -15.24
CA GLY A 100 0.02 13.52 -16.34
C GLY A 100 0.26 12.97 -17.74
N THR A 101 1.02 11.87 -17.88
CA THR A 101 1.28 11.23 -19.17
C THR A 101 1.39 9.72 -19.04
N LEU A 102 1.02 8.98 -20.08
CA LEU A 102 1.11 7.53 -20.11
C LEU A 102 2.55 7.00 -19.89
N PRO A 103 3.62 7.56 -20.50
CA PRO A 103 4.99 7.15 -20.18
C PRO A 103 5.38 7.37 -18.72
N ALA A 104 4.94 8.47 -18.09
CA ALA A 104 5.23 8.73 -16.69
C ALA A 104 4.49 7.75 -15.76
N PHE A 105 3.25 7.39 -16.11
CA PHE A 105 2.49 6.35 -15.43
C PHE A 105 3.19 4.98 -15.55
N LEU A 106 3.57 4.54 -16.75
CA LEU A 106 4.27 3.27 -16.94
C LEU A 106 5.59 3.23 -16.19
N ALA A 107 6.36 4.32 -16.20
CA ALA A 107 7.57 4.43 -15.41
C ALA A 107 7.30 4.35 -13.90
N TYR A 108 6.15 4.86 -13.44
CA TYR A 108 5.71 4.77 -12.04
C TYR A 108 5.31 3.37 -11.61
N VAL A 109 4.59 2.65 -12.48
CA VAL A 109 4.19 1.26 -12.27
C VAL A 109 5.42 0.36 -12.30
N HIS A 110 6.25 0.44 -13.34
CA HIS A 110 7.49 -0.33 -13.48
C HIS A 110 8.44 -0.13 -12.29
N ALA A 111 8.55 1.10 -11.77
CA ALA A 111 9.34 1.37 -10.58
C ALA A 111 8.77 0.69 -9.31
N GLY A 112 7.47 0.39 -9.29
CA GLY A 112 6.77 -0.27 -8.20
C GLY A 112 6.84 -1.79 -8.24
N GLU A 113 6.76 -2.41 -9.42
CA GLU A 113 6.77 -3.88 -9.54
C GLU A 113 7.99 -4.52 -8.92
N LEU A 114 9.19 -3.96 -9.16
CA LEU A 114 10.43 -4.46 -8.56
C LEU A 114 10.38 -4.45 -7.02
N ASP A 115 9.66 -3.49 -6.43
CA ASP A 115 9.47 -3.44 -4.98
C ASP A 115 8.42 -4.49 -4.53
N ILE A 116 7.39 -4.73 -5.34
CA ILE A 116 6.26 -5.63 -5.06
C ILE A 116 6.69 -7.10 -5.10
N ALA A 117 7.39 -7.57 -6.13
CA ALA A 117 7.89 -8.95 -6.22
C ALA A 117 8.74 -9.33 -4.99
N HIS A 118 9.60 -8.39 -4.56
CA HIS A 118 10.40 -8.54 -3.35
C HIS A 118 9.57 -8.55 -2.05
N GLU A 119 8.44 -7.84 -2.02
CA GLU A 119 7.53 -7.80 -0.89
C GLU A 119 6.72 -9.08 -0.78
N PHE A 120 6.15 -9.58 -1.86
CA PHE A 120 5.45 -10.88 -1.88
C PHE A 120 6.35 -12.02 -1.42
N GLY A 121 7.60 -12.07 -1.91
CA GLY A 121 8.57 -13.04 -1.41
C GLY A 121 8.90 -12.89 0.09
N ALA A 122 8.82 -11.67 0.64
CA ALA A 122 8.98 -11.47 2.09
C ALA A 122 7.76 -11.94 2.88
N TYR A 123 6.54 -11.75 2.35
CA TYR A 123 5.31 -12.26 2.95
C TYR A 123 5.23 -13.78 2.90
N ALA A 124 5.50 -14.41 1.76
CA ALA A 124 5.54 -15.87 1.61
C ALA A 124 6.40 -16.54 2.69
N ARG A 125 7.61 -16.01 2.93
CA ARG A 125 8.53 -16.53 3.95
C ARG A 125 8.12 -16.25 5.40
N ALA A 126 7.32 -15.23 5.64
CA ALA A 126 6.97 -14.78 6.99
C ALA A 126 5.60 -15.29 7.46
N VAL A 127 4.74 -15.67 6.53
CA VAL A 127 3.38 -16.12 6.82
C VAL A 127 3.40 -17.59 7.30
N PRO A 128 2.81 -17.90 8.47
CA PRO A 128 2.75 -19.26 9.00
C PRO A 128 1.70 -20.15 8.32
N ASP A 129 0.74 -19.57 7.61
CA ASP A 129 -0.38 -20.26 6.97
C ASP A 129 0.01 -20.70 5.54
N ASP A 130 -0.06 -22.01 5.27
CA ASP A 130 0.43 -22.58 4.01
C ASP A 130 -0.43 -22.20 2.80
N ASP A 131 -1.75 -22.03 2.96
CA ASP A 131 -2.64 -21.58 1.88
C ASP A 131 -2.27 -20.15 1.46
N VAL A 132 -2.06 -19.28 2.45
CA VAL A 132 -1.66 -17.89 2.16
C VAL A 132 -0.26 -17.83 1.58
N ARG A 133 0.67 -18.66 2.07
CA ARG A 133 2.01 -18.76 1.51
C ARG A 133 1.97 -19.14 0.04
N THR A 134 1.17 -20.14 -0.31
CA THR A 134 1.03 -20.63 -1.69
C THR A 134 0.57 -19.52 -2.63
N VAL A 135 -0.42 -18.73 -2.23
CA VAL A 135 -0.88 -17.57 -3.04
C VAL A 135 0.22 -16.52 -3.21
N PHE A 136 0.96 -16.18 -2.14
CA PHE A 136 2.07 -15.23 -2.26
C PHE A 136 3.23 -15.76 -3.11
N GLU A 137 3.50 -17.07 -3.09
CA GLU A 137 4.54 -17.70 -3.93
C GLU A 137 4.12 -17.70 -5.39
N HIS A 138 2.87 -18.08 -5.68
CA HIS A 138 2.31 -18.05 -7.03
C HIS A 138 2.36 -16.66 -7.65
N ILE A 139 1.86 -15.64 -6.94
CA ILE A 139 1.88 -14.24 -7.41
C ILE A 139 3.31 -13.77 -7.64
N LYS A 140 4.24 -14.10 -6.72
CA LYS A 140 5.65 -13.74 -6.87
C LYS A 140 6.28 -14.36 -8.13
N GLU A 141 5.95 -15.60 -8.46
CA GLU A 141 6.47 -16.27 -9.66
C GLU A 141 5.99 -15.61 -10.95
N GLU A 142 4.74 -15.16 -10.99
CA GLU A 142 4.19 -14.40 -12.12
C GLU A 142 4.86 -13.03 -12.24
N GLU A 143 5.00 -12.30 -11.13
CA GLU A 143 5.65 -10.98 -11.06
C GLU A 143 7.13 -11.03 -11.49
N ASP A 144 7.88 -12.05 -11.06
CA ASP A 144 9.28 -12.25 -11.46
C ASP A 144 9.41 -12.48 -12.99
N GLY A 145 8.38 -13.02 -13.64
CA GLY A 145 8.31 -13.24 -15.09
C GLY A 145 7.94 -12.00 -15.92
N HIS A 146 7.20 -11.04 -15.35
CA HIS A 146 6.59 -9.93 -16.10
C HIS A 146 7.41 -8.63 -16.13
N HIS A 147 8.47 -8.51 -15.32
CA HIS A 147 9.34 -7.32 -15.28
C HIS A 147 9.92 -6.88 -16.64
N SER A 148 10.07 -7.79 -17.60
CA SER A 148 10.54 -7.45 -18.96
C SER A 148 9.49 -6.71 -19.77
N ASN A 149 8.20 -6.97 -19.53
CA ASN A 149 7.12 -6.55 -20.41
C ASN A 149 6.78 -5.06 -20.23
N LEU A 150 6.76 -4.56 -19.00
CA LEU A 150 6.46 -3.15 -18.75
C LEU A 150 7.61 -2.20 -19.06
N HIS A 151 8.87 -2.64 -18.90
CA HIS A 151 10.01 -1.88 -19.39
C HIS A 151 10.01 -1.82 -20.92
N GLY A 152 9.68 -2.93 -21.58
CA GLY A 152 9.47 -2.98 -23.04
C GLY A 152 8.36 -2.05 -23.50
N ALA A 153 7.21 -2.06 -22.82
CA ALA A 153 6.10 -1.15 -23.10
C ALA A 153 6.49 0.33 -22.90
N LEU A 154 7.25 0.65 -21.85
CA LEU A 154 7.77 2.01 -21.65
C LEU A 154 8.69 2.44 -22.80
N LEU A 155 9.59 1.57 -23.25
CA LEU A 155 10.50 1.87 -24.35
C LEU A 155 9.79 1.92 -25.71
N ALA A 156 8.68 1.20 -25.88
CA ALA A 156 7.85 1.28 -27.08
C ALA A 156 7.18 2.66 -27.22
N ILE A 157 6.78 3.30 -26.11
CA ILE A 157 6.18 4.64 -26.10
C ILE A 157 7.24 5.74 -26.02
N CYS A 158 8.33 5.48 -25.31
CA CYS A 158 9.44 6.41 -25.11
C CYS A 158 10.75 5.75 -25.58
N PRO A 159 11.04 5.78 -26.90
CA PRO A 159 12.22 5.12 -27.46
C PRO A 159 13.55 5.70 -26.95
N ASP A 160 13.52 6.95 -26.50
CA ASP A 160 14.66 7.62 -25.89
C ASP A 160 14.94 7.03 -24.50
N ARG A 161 15.93 6.13 -24.46
CA ARG A 161 16.36 5.44 -23.24
C ARG A 161 16.77 6.40 -22.12
N ALA A 162 17.35 7.56 -22.45
CA ALA A 162 17.76 8.54 -21.44
C ALA A 162 16.53 9.17 -20.77
N LYS A 163 15.51 9.51 -21.57
CA LYS A 163 14.23 10.02 -21.05
C LYS A 163 13.47 8.95 -20.26
N ALA A 164 13.41 7.71 -20.75
CA ALA A 164 12.79 6.60 -20.03
C ALA A 164 13.46 6.37 -18.66
N ALA A 165 14.80 6.36 -18.60
CA ALA A 165 15.54 6.26 -17.35
C ALA A 165 15.30 7.44 -16.40
N ALA A 166 15.18 8.66 -16.94
CA ALA A 166 14.84 9.85 -16.17
C ALA A 166 13.43 9.76 -15.56
N LEU A 167 12.45 9.24 -16.31
CA LEU A 167 11.09 9.00 -15.81
C LEU A 167 11.08 7.95 -14.69
N VAL A 168 11.76 6.82 -14.87
CA VAL A 168 11.85 5.76 -13.84
C VAL A 168 12.53 6.26 -12.58
N SER A 169 13.63 7.01 -12.70
CA SER A 169 14.34 7.57 -11.54
C SER A 169 13.50 8.64 -10.82
N ARG A 170 12.74 9.47 -11.56
CA ARG A 170 11.76 10.40 -10.98
C ARG A 170 10.65 9.64 -10.24
N ALA A 171 10.10 8.59 -10.84
CA ALA A 171 9.10 7.73 -10.24
C ALA A 171 9.59 7.11 -8.92
N ARG A 172 10.79 6.52 -8.91
CA ARG A 172 11.40 5.94 -7.70
C ARG A 172 11.54 6.97 -6.57
N ARG A 173 12.03 8.19 -6.88
CA ARG A 173 12.12 9.28 -5.90
C ARG A 173 10.75 9.65 -5.34
N ARG A 174 9.74 9.80 -6.22
CA ARG A 174 8.36 10.10 -5.80
C ARG A 174 7.74 9.02 -4.94
N ARG A 175 7.91 7.73 -5.30
CA ARG A 175 7.42 6.60 -4.49
C ARG A 175 8.06 6.60 -3.11
N THR A 176 9.38 6.78 -3.05
CA THR A 176 10.11 6.88 -1.77
C THR A 176 9.61 8.05 -0.93
N TRP A 177 9.39 9.21 -1.55
CA TRP A 177 8.86 10.38 -0.88
C TRP A 177 7.43 10.17 -0.35
N ARG A 178 6.53 9.61 -1.16
CA ARG A 178 5.17 9.26 -0.72
C ARG A 178 5.18 8.23 0.40
N ALA A 179 6.07 7.23 0.34
CA ALA A 179 6.25 6.25 1.41
C ALA A 179 6.73 6.92 2.70
N PHE A 180 7.69 7.85 2.60
CA PHE A 180 8.16 8.65 3.72
C PHE A 180 7.03 9.51 4.32
N GLN A 181 6.23 10.20 3.50
CA GLN A 181 5.09 10.99 3.95
C GLN A 181 4.03 10.16 4.69
N ARG A 182 3.76 8.93 4.21
CA ARG A 182 2.85 8.00 4.90
C ARG A 182 3.43 7.54 6.24
N GLY A 183 4.74 7.35 6.32
CA GLY A 183 5.44 7.02 7.56
C GLY A 183 5.44 8.17 8.56
N SER A 184 5.74 9.38 8.10
CA SER A 184 5.83 10.57 8.96
C SER A 184 4.48 10.99 9.53
N LYS A 185 3.38 10.83 8.80
CA LYS A 185 2.02 11.07 9.33
C LYS A 185 1.72 10.22 10.56
N ARG A 186 2.13 8.94 10.56
CA ARG A 186 1.96 8.04 11.72
C ARG A 186 2.81 8.46 12.93
N ILE A 187 4.00 9.01 12.69
CA ILE A 187 4.88 9.54 13.75
C ILE A 187 4.29 10.82 14.34
N GLY A 188 3.78 11.72 13.48
CA GLY A 188 3.12 12.95 13.90
C GLY A 188 1.91 12.69 14.79
N ASP A 189 1.04 11.75 14.40
CA ASP A 189 -0.13 11.36 15.20
C ASP A 189 0.29 10.77 16.56
N THR A 190 1.36 9.96 16.59
CA THR A 190 1.88 9.37 17.84
C THR A 190 2.46 10.45 18.76
N PHE A 191 3.24 11.38 18.21
CA PHE A 191 3.81 12.49 18.96
C PHE A 191 2.71 13.37 19.54
N LEU A 192 1.66 13.67 18.76
CA LEU A 192 0.51 14.43 19.21
C LEU A 192 -0.20 13.72 20.39
N VAL A 193 -0.42 12.40 20.31
CA VAL A 193 -1.05 11.63 21.38
C VAL A 193 -0.20 11.62 22.65
N VAL A 194 1.12 11.38 22.54
CA VAL A 194 2.04 11.41 23.69
C VAL A 194 2.05 12.80 24.33
N TRP A 195 2.09 13.85 23.50
CA TRP A 195 2.05 15.22 23.98
C TRP A 195 0.71 15.55 24.67
N LEU A 196 -0.42 15.09 24.11
CA LEU A 196 -1.73 15.26 24.72
C LEU A 196 -1.81 14.55 26.09
N ILE A 197 -1.28 13.33 26.19
CA ILE A 197 -1.22 12.57 27.45
C ILE A 197 -0.38 13.33 28.48
N ALA A 198 0.82 13.78 28.09
CA ALA A 198 1.69 14.55 28.98
C ALA A 198 0.98 15.83 29.47
N LEU A 199 0.31 16.55 28.58
CA LEU A 199 -0.43 17.76 28.90
C LEU A 199 -1.60 17.48 29.86
N TYR A 200 -2.33 16.39 29.67
CA TYR A 200 -3.39 15.97 30.58
C TYR A 200 -2.87 15.50 31.94
N VAL A 201 -1.76 14.78 32.00
CA VAL A 201 -1.15 14.32 33.26
C VAL A 201 -0.58 15.50 34.04
N VAL A 202 -0.02 16.51 33.37
CA VAL A 202 0.56 17.68 34.02
C VAL A 202 -0.52 18.70 34.42
N LEU A 203 -1.45 19.04 33.53
CA LEU A 203 -2.47 20.08 33.80
C LEU A 203 -3.72 19.53 34.49
N GLY A 204 -4.05 18.26 34.29
CA GLY A 204 -5.22 17.61 34.89
C GLY A 204 -5.28 17.75 36.41
N PRO A 205 -4.20 17.47 37.16
CA PRO A 205 -4.17 17.64 38.61
C PRO A 205 -4.47 19.08 39.04
N PHE A 206 -3.91 20.07 38.35
CA PHE A 206 -4.14 21.50 38.67
C PHE A 206 -5.59 21.91 38.41
N CYS A 207 -6.19 21.46 37.31
CA CYS A 207 -7.59 21.72 37.00
C CYS A 207 -8.54 21.05 38.01
N VAL A 208 -8.27 19.81 38.41
CA VAL A 208 -9.05 19.10 39.45
C VAL A 208 -8.94 19.81 40.80
N LEU A 209 -7.73 20.24 41.19
CA LEU A 209 -7.50 20.95 42.46
C LEU A 209 -8.21 22.32 42.47
N GLN A 210 -8.15 23.10 41.38
CA GLN A 210 -8.90 24.35 41.27
C GLN A 210 -10.41 24.14 41.25
N GLY A 211 -10.91 23.13 40.53
CA GLY A 211 -12.33 22.78 40.49
C GLY A 211 -12.86 22.42 41.88
N ARG A 212 -12.12 21.60 42.63
CA ARG A 212 -12.46 21.25 44.02
C ARG A 212 -12.51 22.48 44.92
N ARG A 213 -11.53 23.38 44.82
CA ARG A 213 -11.50 24.64 45.61
C ARG A 213 -12.73 25.51 45.37
N ARG A 214 -13.17 25.65 44.11
CA ARG A 214 -14.35 26.45 43.75
C ARG A 214 -15.67 25.82 44.24
N LEU A 215 -15.77 24.49 44.18
CA LEU A 215 -16.95 23.76 44.69
C LEU A 215 -17.06 23.87 46.21
N THR A 216 -15.94 23.78 46.94
CA THR A 216 -15.94 23.97 48.41
C THR A 216 -16.26 25.39 48.84
N HIS A 217 -15.97 26.40 48.02
CA HIS A 217 -16.27 27.80 48.33
C HIS A 217 -17.75 28.15 48.08
N ARG A 218 -18.42 27.49 47.12
CA ARG A 218 -19.87 27.63 46.89
C ARG A 218 -20.73 26.87 47.90
N ALA A 219 -20.22 25.80 48.51
CA ALA A 219 -20.95 25.05 49.54
C ALA A 219 -20.95 25.74 50.92
N ARG A 220 -20.20 26.83 51.07
CA ARG A 220 -20.06 27.61 52.33
C ARG A 220 -20.66 29.02 52.25
N SER A 221 -21.22 29.40 51.10
CA SER A 221 -21.99 30.64 50.88
C SER A 221 -23.46 30.30 50.81
#